data_AF-A0A6J4ZRE7-F1
#
_entry.id   AF-A0A6J4ZRE7-F1
#
_cell.length_a   1.000
_cell.length_b   1.000
_cell.length_c   1.000
_cell.angle_alpha   90.00
_cell.angle_beta   90.00
_cell.angle_gamma   90.00
#
_symmetry.space_group_name_H-M   'P 1'
#
loop_
_entity.id
_entity.type
_entity.pdbx_description
1 polymer ?
#
loop_
_entity_poly.entity_id
_entity_poly.type
_entity_poly.pdbx_seq_one_letter_code
_entity_poly.pdbx_strand_id
1 'polypeptide(L)'
;MNARSFFGGLRQSPSVHGQPRAAQRGSASRVLAASALTVWVALAWPAALAGAATQASRASSSPVSPAGLRFPPGSRVEPLADRMWLNGAAMQALMFDAPVDVPELIRVLSRQQSAFSDLQILPGQAILSGWVGDALWVARMASPGGGRSVGSVSSITPAAKAVTDMSAWLPADARLMLDFAVEQASGTVAESIWWHLLAPSRLAPLLRQGLLRAGWRDLDSDRAVAWQSWRRRDERLQWMLTPLDAGSGLWIRRWTP
;
A
#
# COMPACT_ATOMS: atom_id res chain seq x y z
N MET A 1 -2.19 -73.63 -20.16
CA MET A 1 -3.48 -73.30 -20.79
C MET A 1 -3.30 -72.02 -21.59
N ASN A 2 -3.47 -72.13 -22.91
CA ASN A 2 -3.79 -71.15 -23.96
C ASN A 2 -3.35 -69.68 -23.76
N ALA A 3 -2.36 -69.19 -24.53
CA ALA A 3 -2.43 -68.79 -25.95
C ALA A 3 -3.15 -67.45 -26.15
N ARG A 4 -2.36 -66.43 -26.54
CA ARG A 4 -2.42 -65.73 -27.84
C ARG A 4 -3.34 -64.49 -27.82
N SER A 5 -3.12 -63.36 -28.48
CA SER A 5 -2.04 -62.78 -29.31
C SER A 5 -2.75 -61.81 -30.28
N PHE A 6 -2.17 -60.63 -30.51
CA PHE A 6 -2.26 -59.82 -31.76
C PHE A 6 -3.62 -59.15 -32.09
N PHE A 7 -3.76 -58.07 -32.87
CA PHE A 7 -2.95 -57.22 -33.79
C PHE A 7 -3.49 -55.77 -33.56
N GLY A 8 -2.75 -54.66 -33.66
CA GLY A 8 -2.07 -54.15 -34.86
C GLY A 8 -3.01 -53.26 -35.70
N GLY A 9 -2.67 -51.98 -35.94
CA GLY A 9 -3.46 -51.13 -36.84
C GLY A 9 -3.14 -49.63 -36.83
N LEU A 10 -2.13 -49.26 -37.61
CA LEU A 10 -1.80 -47.90 -38.05
C LEU A 10 -2.95 -47.22 -38.82
N ARG A 11 -3.13 -45.89 -38.66
CA ARG A 11 -2.94 -44.82 -39.67
C ARG A 11 -3.88 -43.61 -39.49
N GLN A 12 -3.26 -42.45 -39.75
CA GLN A 12 -3.76 -41.26 -40.46
C GLN A 12 -4.60 -40.21 -39.73
N SER A 13 -3.93 -39.06 -39.57
CA SER A 13 -4.50 -37.72 -39.51
C SER A 13 -5.39 -37.39 -40.70
N PRO A 14 -6.33 -36.46 -40.51
CA PRO A 14 -6.56 -35.40 -41.48
C PRO A 14 -6.28 -34.02 -40.85
N SER A 15 -5.39 -33.28 -41.51
CA SER A 15 -5.32 -31.83 -41.42
C SER A 15 -6.40 -31.23 -42.32
N VAL A 16 -6.90 -30.03 -41.97
CA VAL A 16 -7.06 -28.84 -42.85
C VAL A 16 -8.30 -27.99 -42.49
N HIS A 17 -7.98 -26.77 -42.04
CA HIS A 17 -8.60 -25.44 -42.23
C HIS A 17 -10.00 -25.11 -41.69
N GLY A 18 -10.08 -23.96 -40.98
CA GLY A 18 -11.32 -23.19 -40.90
C GLY A 18 -11.44 -22.14 -39.79
N GLN A 19 -10.61 -21.09 -39.84
CA GLN A 19 -10.93 -19.72 -39.41
C GLN A 19 -11.04 -19.33 -37.91
N PRO A 20 -10.85 -18.02 -37.61
CA PRO A 20 -10.21 -17.54 -36.40
C PRO A 20 -11.24 -17.12 -35.36
N ARG A 21 -11.14 -17.65 -34.14
CA ARG A 21 -11.83 -17.05 -33.02
C ARG A 21 -11.08 -15.82 -32.54
N ALA A 22 -11.72 -14.69 -32.83
CA ALA A 22 -11.43 -13.35 -32.38
C ALA A 22 -10.85 -13.30 -30.97
N ALA A 23 -9.86 -12.42 -30.84
CA ALA A 23 -9.22 -12.01 -29.61
C ALA A 23 -10.26 -11.60 -28.56
N GLN A 24 -10.60 -12.53 -27.66
CA GLN A 24 -11.21 -12.19 -26.40
C GLN A 24 -10.06 -11.79 -25.47
N ARG A 25 -9.64 -10.52 -25.62
CA ARG A 25 -8.90 -9.76 -24.59
C ARG A 25 -9.81 -9.68 -23.36
N GLY A 26 -9.89 -10.77 -22.62
CA GLY A 26 -10.45 -10.82 -21.29
C GLY A 26 -9.53 -10.04 -20.38
N SER A 27 -9.97 -8.83 -20.05
CA SER A 27 -9.42 -7.94 -19.03
C SER A 27 -9.45 -8.62 -17.64
N ALA A 28 -8.58 -9.61 -17.45
CA ALA A 28 -8.46 -10.42 -16.24
C ALA A 28 -7.27 -9.98 -15.36
N SER A 29 -7.00 -8.68 -15.29
CA SER A 29 -5.93 -8.15 -14.42
C SER A 29 -6.31 -6.80 -13.83
N ARG A 30 -7.36 -6.76 -13.01
CA ARG A 30 -7.67 -5.57 -12.17
C ARG A 30 -8.20 -5.87 -10.77
N VAL A 31 -8.21 -7.12 -10.28
CA VAL A 31 -8.89 -7.46 -9.00
C VAL A 31 -7.96 -7.98 -7.88
N LEU A 32 -6.64 -8.06 -8.08
CA LEU A 32 -5.72 -8.56 -7.03
C LEU A 32 -4.46 -7.70 -6.87
N ALA A 33 -4.62 -6.40 -6.66
CA ALA A 33 -3.51 -5.52 -6.27
C ALA A 33 -3.85 -4.57 -5.10
N ALA A 34 -4.95 -4.81 -4.38
CA ALA A 34 -5.35 -3.97 -3.24
C ALA A 34 -4.94 -4.55 -1.87
N SER A 35 -4.26 -5.71 -1.83
CA SER A 35 -3.91 -6.39 -0.57
C SER A 35 -2.41 -6.57 -0.34
N ALA A 36 -1.60 -5.82 -1.09
CA ALA A 36 -0.15 -5.81 -0.99
C ALA A 36 0.41 -4.40 -0.69
N LEU A 37 -0.28 -3.62 0.15
CA LEU A 37 0.42 -2.70 1.04
C LEU A 37 1.10 -3.53 2.13
N THR A 38 2.02 -4.39 1.69
CA THR A 38 3.11 -4.84 2.53
C THR A 38 3.74 -3.55 3.02
N VAL A 39 3.67 -3.34 4.33
CA VAL A 39 4.29 -2.30 5.14
C VAL A 39 5.59 -1.74 4.53
N TRP A 40 5.49 -0.84 3.55
CA TRP A 40 6.60 -0.06 3.00
C TRP A 40 6.50 1.42 3.39
N VAL A 41 5.45 1.82 4.10
CA VAL A 41 5.22 3.22 4.54
C VAL A 41 5.64 3.46 6.01
N ALA A 42 5.77 2.43 6.85
CA ALA A 42 5.76 2.65 8.31
C ALA A 42 7.13 2.75 9.04
N LEU A 43 8.28 2.62 8.37
CA LEU A 43 9.57 2.44 9.07
C LEU A 43 10.60 3.57 8.95
N ALA A 44 10.19 4.79 8.58
CA ALA A 44 11.11 5.95 8.57
C ALA A 44 10.57 7.21 9.27
N TRP A 45 9.46 7.12 10.02
CA TRP A 45 8.80 8.32 10.55
C TRP A 45 9.41 8.97 11.81
N PRO A 46 10.20 8.32 12.71
CA PRO A 46 10.66 9.04 13.90
C PRO A 46 11.86 9.98 13.67
N ALA A 47 12.61 9.84 12.56
CA ALA A 47 13.88 10.57 12.40
C ALA A 47 13.75 11.95 11.72
N ALA A 48 12.61 12.25 11.08
CA ALA A 48 12.45 13.46 10.27
C ALA A 48 11.99 14.71 11.05
N LEU A 49 11.82 14.63 12.38
CA LEU A 49 11.29 15.74 13.20
C LEU A 49 12.36 16.54 13.97
N ALA A 50 13.66 16.29 13.76
CA ALA A 50 14.73 16.94 14.54
C ALA A 50 15.45 18.12 13.83
N GLY A 51 14.97 18.61 12.69
CA GLY A 51 15.64 19.65 11.91
C GLY A 51 14.77 20.89 11.70
N ALA A 52 14.59 21.72 12.73
CA ALA A 52 13.96 23.01 12.59
C ALA A 52 14.94 24.09 12.11
N ALA A 53 14.56 24.71 10.99
CA ALA A 53 14.79 26.11 10.60
C ALA A 53 16.20 26.55 10.13
N THR A 54 16.34 26.65 8.80
CA THR A 54 16.78 27.91 8.16
C THR A 54 16.15 28.02 6.76
N GLN A 55 15.16 28.92 6.59
CA GLN A 55 14.57 29.22 5.28
C GLN A 55 15.46 30.19 4.50
N ALA A 56 16.00 29.73 3.38
CA ALA A 56 16.45 30.60 2.30
C ALA A 56 15.46 30.49 1.15
N SER A 57 14.64 31.53 0.96
CA SER A 57 13.73 31.64 -0.18
C SER A 57 14.53 31.76 -1.49
N ARG A 58 14.52 30.70 -2.29
CA ARG A 58 14.63 30.83 -3.75
C ARG A 58 13.31 30.36 -4.34
N ALA A 59 12.62 31.28 -5.01
CA ALA A 59 11.46 31.00 -5.84
C ALA A 59 11.92 30.24 -7.10
N SER A 60 12.24 28.97 -6.93
CA SER A 60 12.13 27.99 -7.99
C SER A 60 10.68 27.52 -7.98
N SER A 61 10.02 27.50 -9.14
CA SER A 61 8.69 26.89 -9.27
C SER A 61 8.81 25.37 -9.10
N SER A 62 9.07 24.92 -7.89
CA SER A 62 9.12 23.50 -7.57
C SER A 62 7.74 22.90 -7.79
N PRO A 63 7.66 21.66 -8.32
CA PRO A 63 6.39 20.99 -8.50
C PRO A 63 5.61 20.98 -7.19
N VAL A 64 4.34 21.41 -7.25
CA VAL A 64 3.43 21.43 -6.10
C VAL A 64 2.89 20.03 -5.79
N SER A 65 2.98 19.11 -6.76
CA SER A 65 2.54 17.72 -6.65
C SER A 65 3.56 16.76 -7.29
N PRO A 66 3.63 15.50 -6.84
CA PRO A 66 4.49 14.49 -7.44
C PRO A 66 4.28 14.33 -8.95
N ALA A 67 3.05 14.49 -9.44
CA ALA A 67 2.70 14.43 -10.87
C ALA A 67 3.43 15.48 -11.74
N GLY A 68 3.90 16.58 -11.15
CA GLY A 68 4.70 17.59 -11.85
C GLY A 68 6.18 17.25 -11.99
N LEU A 69 6.66 16.16 -11.40
CA LEU A 69 8.06 15.73 -11.51
C LEU A 69 8.33 15.10 -12.88
N ARG A 70 9.48 15.47 -13.45
CA ARG A 70 9.98 14.89 -14.70
C ARG A 70 10.96 13.77 -14.36
N PHE A 71 10.69 12.59 -14.89
CA PHE A 71 11.56 11.42 -14.80
C PHE A 71 12.41 11.28 -16.07
N PRO A 72 13.56 10.60 -16.01
CA PRO A 72 14.40 10.35 -17.17
C PRO A 72 13.63 9.68 -18.33
N PRO A 73 14.00 9.94 -19.60
CA PRO A 73 13.38 9.27 -20.74
C PRO A 73 13.39 7.75 -20.61
N GLY A 74 12.28 7.10 -20.96
CA GLY A 74 12.12 5.65 -20.82
C GLY A 74 11.67 5.19 -19.43
N SER A 75 11.48 6.11 -18.47
CA SER A 75 10.89 5.77 -17.17
C SER A 75 9.42 5.38 -17.31
N ARG A 76 8.99 4.41 -16.50
CA ARG A 76 7.57 4.12 -16.24
C ARG A 76 7.17 4.83 -14.97
N VAL A 77 6.08 5.58 -14.99
CA VAL A 77 5.60 6.35 -13.84
C VAL A 77 4.10 6.21 -13.79
N GLU A 78 3.57 5.79 -12.65
CA GLU A 78 2.14 5.52 -12.47
C GLU A 78 1.69 6.06 -11.11
N PRO A 79 0.51 6.70 -11.03
CA PRO A 79 -0.06 7.06 -9.73
C PRO A 79 -0.37 5.80 -8.93
N LEU A 80 -0.07 5.84 -7.62
CA LEU A 80 -0.38 4.72 -6.73
C LEU A 80 -1.90 4.53 -6.57
N ALA A 81 -2.63 5.65 -6.52
CA ALA A 81 -4.08 5.72 -6.61
C ALA A 81 -4.53 7.16 -6.89
N ASP A 82 -5.80 7.33 -7.28
CA ASP A 82 -6.37 8.64 -7.61
C ASP A 82 -6.49 9.54 -6.37
N ARG A 83 -6.91 8.98 -5.24
CA ARG A 83 -7.03 9.68 -3.95
C ARG A 83 -6.62 8.79 -2.79
N MET A 84 -5.77 9.32 -1.93
CA MET A 84 -5.27 8.63 -0.75
C MET A 84 -5.18 9.58 0.44
N TRP A 85 -5.28 9.00 1.63
CA TRP A 85 -5.10 9.69 2.90
C TRP A 85 -4.19 8.87 3.80
N LEU A 86 -3.34 9.56 4.56
CA LEU A 86 -2.51 8.99 5.61
C LEU A 86 -2.80 9.77 6.90
N ASN A 87 -3.30 9.09 7.92
CA ASN A 87 -3.75 9.67 9.18
C ASN A 87 -4.72 10.86 8.95
N GLY A 88 -5.67 10.67 8.04
CA GLY A 88 -6.64 11.70 7.63
C GLY A 88 -6.09 12.85 6.76
N ALA A 89 -4.77 12.91 6.53
CA ALA A 89 -4.16 13.92 5.68
C ALA A 89 -4.12 13.46 4.22
N ALA A 90 -4.54 14.31 3.28
CA ALA A 90 -4.49 13.98 1.86
C ALA A 90 -3.04 13.76 1.39
N MET A 91 -2.83 12.68 0.63
CA MET A 91 -1.52 12.27 0.15
C MET A 91 -1.58 11.97 -1.35
N GLN A 92 -0.50 12.29 -2.06
CA GLN A 92 -0.28 11.87 -3.44
C GLN A 92 0.98 11.03 -3.49
N ALA A 93 0.96 9.95 -4.29
CA ALA A 93 2.13 9.13 -4.51
C ALA A 93 2.17 8.60 -5.94
N LEU A 94 3.38 8.54 -6.48
CA LEU A 94 3.71 7.90 -7.74
C LEU A 94 4.64 6.74 -7.46
N MET A 95 4.47 5.65 -8.21
CA MET A 95 5.48 4.62 -8.38
C MET A 95 6.27 4.88 -9.66
N PHE A 96 7.56 4.54 -9.65
CA PHE A 96 8.39 4.66 -10.84
C PHE A 96 9.34 3.47 -11.02
N ASP A 97 9.73 3.27 -12.27
CA ASP A 97 10.86 2.46 -12.72
C ASP A 97 11.62 3.28 -13.75
N ALA A 98 12.82 3.73 -13.37
CA ALA A 98 13.65 4.64 -14.14
C ALA A 98 14.90 3.91 -14.68
N PRO A 99 15.26 4.12 -15.96
CA PRO A 99 16.42 3.48 -16.59
C PRO A 99 17.74 4.19 -16.26
N VAL A 100 17.89 4.65 -15.01
CA VAL A 100 19.11 5.28 -14.49
C VAL A 100 19.36 4.79 -13.07
N ASP A 101 20.61 4.88 -12.61
CA ASP A 101 20.98 4.47 -11.26
C ASP A 101 20.47 5.46 -10.20
N VAL A 102 20.51 5.03 -8.94
CA VAL A 102 19.96 5.81 -7.81
C VAL A 102 20.67 7.17 -7.66
N PRO A 103 22.02 7.26 -7.73
CA PRO A 103 22.70 8.55 -7.68
C PRO A 103 22.27 9.52 -8.79
N GLU A 104 22.09 9.05 -10.01
CA GLU A 104 21.64 9.91 -11.11
C GLU A 104 20.19 10.35 -10.91
N LEU A 105 19.31 9.45 -10.48
CA LEU A 105 17.92 9.80 -10.18
C LEU A 105 17.82 10.84 -9.04
N ILE A 106 18.65 10.71 -8.00
CA ILE A 106 18.75 11.71 -6.92
C ILE A 106 19.06 13.10 -7.50
N ARG A 107 20.08 13.21 -8.37
CA ARG A 107 20.45 14.50 -9.00
C ARG A 107 19.33 15.06 -9.87
N VAL A 108 18.60 14.21 -10.58
CA VAL A 108 17.47 14.63 -11.43
C VAL A 108 16.31 15.16 -10.58
N LEU A 109 15.95 14.48 -9.49
CA LEU A 109 14.84 14.86 -8.63
C LEU A 109 15.16 16.09 -7.78
N SER A 110 16.34 16.15 -7.14
CA SER A 110 16.74 17.28 -6.29
C SER A 110 16.90 18.60 -7.06
N ARG A 111 17.15 18.56 -8.37
CA ARG A 111 17.15 19.77 -9.23
C ARG A 111 15.77 20.36 -9.46
N GLN A 112 14.71 19.56 -9.33
CA GLN A 112 13.33 19.98 -9.60
C GLN A 112 12.59 20.36 -8.32
N GLN A 113 12.84 19.61 -7.25
CA GLN A 113 12.12 19.76 -5.99
C GLN A 113 13.11 20.07 -4.86
N SER A 114 13.05 21.29 -4.34
CA SER A 114 13.91 21.75 -3.25
C SER A 114 13.67 21.00 -1.94
N ALA A 115 12.50 20.35 -1.78
CA ALA A 115 12.20 19.51 -0.63
C ALA A 115 13.14 18.31 -0.51
N PHE A 116 13.81 17.86 -1.59
CA PHE A 116 14.74 16.74 -1.53
C PHE A 116 16.14 17.16 -1.06
N SER A 117 16.21 17.75 0.13
CA SER A 117 17.44 18.21 0.78
C SER A 117 18.09 17.15 1.65
N ASP A 118 17.29 16.27 2.27
CA ASP A 118 17.78 15.33 3.27
C ASP A 118 17.88 13.94 2.66
N LEU A 119 19.10 13.44 2.51
CA LEU A 119 19.39 12.10 1.99
C LEU A 119 19.72 11.14 3.13
N GLN A 120 18.95 10.07 3.24
CA GLN A 120 19.24 8.93 4.11
C GLN A 120 19.52 7.69 3.26
N ILE A 121 20.62 7.00 3.58
CA ILE A 121 20.99 5.74 2.94
C ILE A 121 20.82 4.61 3.95
N LEU A 122 20.07 3.58 3.56
CA LEU A 122 19.85 2.38 4.34
C LEU A 122 20.23 1.15 3.49
N PRO A 123 20.42 -0.04 4.08
CA PRO A 123 20.71 -1.24 3.31
C PRO A 123 19.68 -1.48 2.20
N GLY A 124 20.13 -1.44 0.95
CA GLY A 124 19.30 -1.65 -0.25
C GLY A 124 18.45 -0.47 -0.71
N GLN A 125 18.54 0.70 -0.07
CA GLN A 125 17.67 1.84 -0.39
C GLN A 125 18.27 3.22 -0.10
N ALA A 126 17.78 4.22 -0.83
CA ALA A 126 17.99 5.63 -0.56
C ALA A 126 16.65 6.33 -0.36
N ILE A 127 16.60 7.27 0.58
CA ILE A 127 15.42 8.08 0.88
C ILE A 127 15.84 9.54 0.78
N LEU A 128 15.18 10.30 -0.10
CA LEU A 128 15.23 11.75 -0.11
C LEU A 128 13.97 12.29 0.57
N SER A 129 14.13 13.25 1.47
CA SER A 129 12.99 13.86 2.16
C SER A 129 13.24 15.33 2.47
N GLY A 130 12.15 16.03 2.76
CA GLY A 130 12.18 17.37 3.32
C GLY A 130 10.88 18.11 3.06
N TRP A 131 10.85 19.37 3.47
CA TRP A 131 9.64 20.20 3.49
C TRP A 131 9.71 21.32 2.46
N VAL A 132 8.57 21.59 1.81
CA VAL A 132 8.34 22.82 1.05
C VAL A 132 6.95 23.35 1.40
N GLY A 133 6.90 24.55 1.98
CA GLY A 133 5.70 25.03 2.65
C GLY A 133 5.27 24.04 3.74
N ASP A 134 4.00 23.68 3.74
CA ASP A 134 3.40 22.73 4.70
C ASP A 134 3.39 21.28 4.18
N ALA A 135 4.01 21.02 3.02
CA ALA A 135 4.04 19.69 2.41
C ALA A 135 5.37 18.99 2.71
N LEU A 136 5.28 17.80 3.31
CA LEU A 136 6.39 16.87 3.41
C LEU A 136 6.49 16.07 2.10
N TRP A 137 7.70 16.01 1.54
CA TRP A 137 8.01 15.21 0.37
C TRP A 137 8.94 14.07 0.77
N VAL A 138 8.69 12.90 0.19
CA VAL A 138 9.53 11.71 0.37
C VAL A 138 9.66 10.97 -0.95
N ALA A 139 10.90 10.76 -1.40
CA ALA A 139 11.23 9.85 -2.50
C ALA A 139 12.04 8.68 -1.96
N ARG A 140 11.52 7.47 -2.11
CA ARG A 140 12.22 6.22 -1.77
C ARG A 140 12.68 5.56 -3.05
N MET A 141 13.95 5.15 -3.07
CA MET A 141 14.60 4.54 -4.23
C MET A 141 15.34 3.28 -3.81
N ALA A 142 15.30 2.28 -4.66
CA ALA A 142 16.12 1.07 -4.54
C ALA A 142 16.71 0.74 -5.91
N SER A 143 17.86 0.08 -5.91
CA SER A 143 18.45 -0.46 -7.14
C SER A 143 18.06 -1.94 -7.27
N PRO A 144 17.28 -2.32 -8.29
CA PRO A 144 17.02 -3.73 -8.59
C PRO A 144 18.22 -4.40 -9.28
N GLY A 145 19.33 -3.67 -9.51
CA GLY A 145 20.46 -4.10 -10.35
C GLY A 145 20.40 -3.50 -11.76
N GLY A 146 21.48 -3.65 -12.53
CA GLY A 146 21.54 -3.24 -13.94
C GLY A 146 21.51 -1.73 -14.20
N GLY A 147 21.92 -0.90 -13.23
CA GLY A 147 21.96 0.55 -13.39
C GLY A 147 20.58 1.21 -13.49
N ARG A 148 19.56 0.60 -12.88
CA ARG A 148 18.17 1.08 -12.84
C ARG A 148 17.79 1.49 -11.43
N SER A 149 16.67 2.21 -11.32
CA SER A 149 16.09 2.64 -10.06
C SER A 149 14.60 2.38 -10.05
N VAL A 150 14.11 1.81 -8.95
CA VAL A 150 12.67 1.63 -8.72
C VAL A 150 12.29 2.25 -7.39
N GLY A 151 11.06 2.69 -7.26
CA GLY A 151 10.61 3.25 -5.99
C GLY A 151 9.34 4.07 -6.10
N SER A 152 9.22 5.02 -5.18
CA SER A 152 8.07 5.90 -5.10
C SER A 152 8.47 7.32 -4.76
N VAL A 153 7.65 8.28 -5.20
CA VAL A 153 7.71 9.67 -4.75
C VAL A 153 6.34 10.07 -4.23
N SER A 154 6.32 10.68 -3.05
CA SER A 154 5.10 11.07 -2.37
C SER A 154 5.18 12.47 -1.81
N SER A 155 4.02 13.09 -1.69
CA SER A 155 3.83 14.36 -0.99
C SER A 155 2.59 14.27 -0.12
N ILE A 156 2.68 14.82 1.09
CA ILE A 156 1.60 14.87 2.06
C ILE A 156 1.61 16.24 2.72
N THR A 157 0.43 16.81 2.91
CA THR A 157 0.23 17.99 3.76
C THR A 157 -0.40 17.51 5.06
N PRO A 158 0.37 17.35 6.15
CA PRO A 158 -0.16 16.78 7.38
C PRO A 158 -1.33 17.60 7.90
N ALA A 159 -2.43 16.92 8.21
CA ALA A 159 -3.58 17.55 8.85
C ALA A 159 -3.24 17.82 10.31
N ALA A 160 -3.59 19.01 10.82
CA ALA A 160 -3.41 19.37 12.23
C ALA A 160 -4.17 18.44 13.20
N LYS A 161 -5.15 17.68 12.69
CA LYS A 161 -5.89 16.68 13.47
C LYS A 161 -6.35 15.56 12.54
N ALA A 162 -5.78 14.36 12.73
CA ALA A 162 -6.34 13.14 12.15
C ALA A 162 -7.73 12.93 12.75
N VAL A 163 -8.78 13.18 11.98
CA VAL A 163 -10.15 12.81 12.37
C VAL A 163 -10.34 11.35 11.99
N THR A 164 -9.77 10.45 12.78
CA THR A 164 -10.25 9.08 12.76
C THR A 164 -11.57 9.10 13.49
N ASP A 165 -12.68 8.88 12.78
CA ASP A 165 -13.96 8.58 13.40
C ASP A 165 -13.74 7.32 14.23
N MET A 166 -13.41 7.53 15.51
CA MET A 166 -13.01 6.48 16.43
C MET A 166 -14.11 5.45 16.39
N SER A 167 -13.76 4.29 15.86
CA SER A 167 -14.69 3.18 15.76
C SER A 167 -15.18 2.87 17.17
N ALA A 168 -16.43 3.23 17.48
CA ALA A 168 -17.00 3.17 18.84
C ALA A 168 -16.95 1.77 19.50
N TRP A 169 -16.55 0.75 18.73
CA TRP A 169 -16.34 -0.62 19.17
C TRP A 169 -14.90 -0.95 19.60
N LEU A 170 -13.93 -0.09 19.30
CA LEU A 170 -12.54 -0.28 19.75
C LEU A 170 -12.45 -0.08 21.27
N PRO A 171 -11.72 -0.94 21.98
CA PRO A 171 -11.46 -0.75 23.41
C PRO A 171 -10.81 0.60 23.71
N ALA A 172 -11.08 1.11 24.91
CA ALA A 172 -10.39 2.29 25.43
C ALA A 172 -8.87 2.06 25.41
N ASP A 173 -8.10 3.15 25.34
CA ASP A 173 -6.63 3.13 25.32
C ASP A 173 -5.97 2.46 24.10
N ALA A 174 -6.76 2.05 23.10
CA ALA A 174 -6.23 1.67 21.79
C ALA A 174 -5.59 2.89 21.13
N ARG A 175 -4.29 2.80 20.85
CA ARG A 175 -3.53 3.88 20.23
C ARG A 175 -3.40 3.63 18.73
N LEU A 176 -3.89 4.56 17.92
CA LEU A 176 -3.66 4.53 16.49
C LEU A 176 -2.17 4.77 16.20
N MET A 177 -1.57 3.88 15.43
CA MET A 177 -0.18 3.98 14.97
C MET A 177 -0.11 4.37 13.50
N LEU A 178 -1.03 3.88 12.68
CA LEU A 178 -1.11 4.15 11.26
C LEU A 178 -2.57 4.05 10.82
N ASP A 179 -3.04 5.01 10.03
CA ASP A 179 -4.30 4.94 9.30
C ASP A 179 -4.04 5.34 7.85
N PHE A 180 -4.47 4.53 6.91
CA PHE A 180 -4.28 4.75 5.48
C PHE A 180 -5.58 4.45 4.76
N ALA A 181 -6.05 5.37 3.92
CA ALA A 181 -7.23 5.18 3.11
C ALA A 181 -6.93 5.45 1.65
N VAL A 182 -7.59 4.70 0.77
CA VAL A 182 -7.50 4.84 -0.68
C VAL A 182 -8.87 4.75 -1.30
N GLU A 183 -9.19 5.69 -2.19
CA GLU A 183 -10.39 5.62 -3.02
C GLU A 183 -10.14 4.65 -4.19
N GLN A 184 -11.06 3.72 -4.39
CA GLN A 184 -11.05 2.74 -5.47
C GLN A 184 -12.38 2.79 -6.22
N ALA A 185 -12.44 2.16 -7.40
CA ALA A 185 -13.65 2.16 -8.23
C ALA A 185 -14.91 1.62 -7.52
N SER A 186 -14.74 0.76 -6.52
CA SER A 186 -15.83 0.13 -5.76
C SER A 186 -16.08 0.77 -4.39
N GLY A 187 -15.48 1.93 -4.12
CA GLY A 187 -15.56 2.62 -2.83
C GLY A 187 -14.19 2.83 -2.18
N THR A 188 -14.19 3.18 -0.89
CA THR A 188 -12.97 3.44 -0.13
C THR A 188 -12.49 2.19 0.61
N VAL A 189 -11.18 1.94 0.55
CA VAL A 189 -10.51 0.93 1.37
C VAL A 189 -9.63 1.64 2.39
N ALA A 190 -9.85 1.35 3.66
CA ALA A 190 -9.05 1.88 4.76
C ALA A 190 -8.32 0.74 5.49
N GLU A 191 -7.05 0.94 5.78
CA GLU A 191 -6.23 0.09 6.63
C GLU A 191 -5.75 0.88 7.83
N SER A 192 -5.91 0.33 9.04
CA SER A 192 -5.37 0.95 10.24
C SER A 192 -4.65 -0.06 11.13
N ILE A 193 -3.56 0.40 11.73
CA ILE A 193 -2.75 -0.34 12.70
C ILE A 193 -2.88 0.37 14.04
N TRP A 194 -3.31 -0.40 15.03
CA TRP A 194 -3.50 0.03 16.39
C TRP A 194 -2.58 -0.77 17.32
N TRP A 195 -2.16 -0.13 18.39
CA TRP A 195 -1.47 -0.79 19.50
C TRP A 195 -2.36 -0.77 20.74
N HIS A 196 -2.28 -1.83 21.55
CA HIS A 196 -3.01 -1.93 22.80
C HIS A 196 -2.20 -2.74 23.84
N LEU A 197 -2.31 -2.37 25.12
CA LEU A 197 -1.56 -2.99 26.22
C LEU A 197 -1.96 -4.44 26.51
N LEU A 198 -3.24 -4.80 26.33
CA LEU A 198 -3.71 -6.17 26.55
C LEU A 198 -3.13 -7.15 25.53
N ALA A 199 -2.79 -8.35 26.00
CA ALA A 199 -2.40 -9.47 25.15
C ALA A 199 -3.56 -9.95 24.24
N PRO A 200 -3.28 -10.64 23.11
CA PRO A 200 -4.30 -10.97 22.13
C PRO A 200 -5.47 -11.79 22.69
N SER A 201 -5.19 -12.73 23.61
CA SER A 201 -6.20 -13.58 24.25
C SER A 201 -7.20 -12.81 25.12
N ARG A 202 -6.80 -11.65 25.64
CA ARG A 202 -7.66 -10.76 26.44
C ARG A 202 -8.35 -9.70 25.57
N LEU A 203 -7.66 -9.24 24.53
CA LEU A 203 -8.18 -8.21 23.64
C LEU A 203 -9.21 -8.74 22.63
N ALA A 204 -9.00 -9.93 22.07
CA ALA A 204 -9.88 -10.51 21.05
C ALA A 204 -11.36 -10.62 21.49
N PRO A 205 -11.69 -11.11 22.70
CA PRO A 205 -13.08 -11.16 23.15
C PRO A 205 -13.73 -9.77 23.27
N LEU A 206 -12.97 -8.76 23.71
CA LEU A 206 -13.45 -7.38 23.85
C LEU A 206 -13.77 -6.76 22.49
N LEU A 207 -12.88 -6.95 21.50
CA LEU A 207 -13.10 -6.50 20.11
C LEU A 207 -14.35 -7.14 19.52
N ARG A 208 -14.48 -8.47 19.67
CA ARG A 208 -15.66 -9.23 19.21
C ARG A 208 -16.94 -8.72 19.84
N GLN A 209 -16.98 -8.53 21.15
CA GLN A 209 -18.14 -8.00 21.85
C GLN A 209 -18.46 -6.56 21.43
N GLY A 210 -17.44 -5.72 21.23
CA GLY A 210 -17.59 -4.37 20.70
C GLY A 210 -18.23 -4.35 19.31
N LEU A 211 -17.70 -5.17 18.39
CA LEU A 211 -18.20 -5.30 17.01
C LEU A 211 -19.66 -5.77 16.99
N LEU A 212 -20.00 -6.80 17.77
CA LEU A 212 -21.37 -7.30 17.88
C LEU A 212 -22.33 -6.23 18.40
N ARG A 213 -21.95 -5.48 19.44
CA ARG A 213 -22.75 -4.36 19.97
C ARG A 213 -22.92 -3.23 18.95
N ALA A 214 -21.93 -3.00 18.10
CA ALA A 214 -21.98 -2.02 17.01
C ALA A 214 -22.71 -2.52 15.75
N GLY A 215 -23.35 -3.69 15.83
CA GLY A 215 -24.18 -4.28 14.76
C GLY A 215 -23.39 -4.98 13.66
N TRP A 216 -22.10 -5.23 13.86
CA TRP A 216 -21.32 -6.08 12.95
C TRP A 216 -21.68 -7.55 13.15
N ARG A 217 -21.73 -8.28 12.04
CA ARG A 217 -21.97 -9.72 12.02
C ARG A 217 -20.66 -10.42 11.68
N ASP A 218 -20.28 -11.39 12.49
CA ASP A 218 -19.15 -12.28 12.24
C ASP A 218 -19.46 -13.15 11.02
N LEU A 219 -18.52 -13.23 10.08
CA LEU A 219 -18.63 -14.09 8.89
C LEU A 219 -17.82 -15.39 9.02
N ASP A 220 -16.92 -15.47 10.00
CA ASP A 220 -15.95 -16.55 10.17
C ASP A 220 -16.10 -17.26 11.54
N SER A 221 -17.30 -17.20 12.15
CA SER A 221 -17.56 -17.61 13.55
C SER A 221 -17.05 -19.01 13.94
N ASP A 222 -16.89 -19.89 12.95
CA ASP A 222 -16.58 -21.31 13.12
C ASP A 222 -15.18 -21.70 12.63
N ARG A 223 -14.31 -20.72 12.29
CA ARG A 223 -12.97 -20.99 11.75
C ARG A 223 -11.88 -20.25 12.51
N ALA A 224 -10.84 -20.98 12.91
CA ALA A 224 -9.59 -20.37 13.37
C ALA A 224 -8.81 -19.84 12.15
N VAL A 225 -9.03 -18.58 11.81
CA VAL A 225 -8.36 -17.87 10.72
C VAL A 225 -7.53 -16.71 11.27
N ALA A 226 -6.41 -16.40 10.61
CA ALA A 226 -5.55 -15.28 10.99
C ALA A 226 -6.28 -13.93 10.88
N TRP A 227 -7.19 -13.81 9.91
CA TRP A 227 -8.05 -12.65 9.70
C TRP A 227 -9.50 -13.01 10.02
N GLN A 228 -10.13 -12.27 10.92
CA GLN A 228 -11.56 -12.39 11.20
C GLN A 228 -12.34 -11.39 10.35
N SER A 229 -13.34 -11.87 9.60
CA SER A 229 -14.16 -11.05 8.71
C SER A 229 -15.51 -10.71 9.32
N TRP A 230 -15.93 -9.46 9.11
CA TRP A 230 -17.13 -8.88 9.68
C TRP A 230 -17.87 -8.10 8.60
N ARG A 231 -19.21 -8.04 8.71
CA ARG A 231 -20.05 -7.24 7.82
C ARG A 231 -21.08 -6.44 8.59
N ARG A 232 -21.35 -5.23 8.13
CA ARG A 232 -22.43 -4.37 8.61
C ARG A 232 -23.01 -3.59 7.45
N ARG A 233 -24.29 -3.83 7.10
CA ARG A 233 -24.89 -3.31 5.85
C ARG A 233 -23.99 -3.67 4.65
N ASP A 234 -23.61 -2.68 3.84
CA ASP A 234 -22.73 -2.83 2.67
C ASP A 234 -21.24 -2.66 3.02
N GLU A 235 -20.92 -2.47 4.30
CA GLU A 235 -19.54 -2.36 4.76
C GLU A 235 -18.95 -3.73 5.12
N ARG A 236 -17.68 -3.93 4.76
CA ARG A 236 -16.89 -5.08 5.19
C ARG A 236 -15.75 -4.62 6.09
N LEU A 237 -15.43 -5.43 7.08
CA LEU A 237 -14.28 -5.26 7.94
C LEU A 237 -13.52 -6.57 8.07
N GLN A 238 -12.20 -6.50 8.15
CA GLN A 238 -11.36 -7.61 8.56
C GLN A 238 -10.40 -7.11 9.63
N TRP A 239 -10.09 -7.94 10.62
CA TRP A 239 -9.03 -7.63 11.56
C TRP A 239 -8.17 -8.84 11.90
N MET A 240 -6.93 -8.57 12.28
CA MET A 240 -5.95 -9.55 12.76
C MET A 240 -5.26 -8.99 14.00
N LEU A 241 -4.96 -9.85 14.96
CA LEU A 241 -4.14 -9.52 16.13
C LEU A 241 -2.78 -10.20 16.03
N THR A 242 -1.74 -9.47 16.43
CA THR A 242 -0.37 -9.97 16.49
C THR A 242 0.19 -9.67 17.89
N PRO A 243 0.80 -10.66 18.57
CA PRO A 243 1.45 -10.40 19.85
C PRO A 243 2.66 -9.47 19.67
N LEU A 244 2.87 -8.57 20.63
CA LEU A 244 4.04 -7.70 20.75
C LEU A 244 4.60 -7.83 22.17
N ASP A 245 5.86 -7.44 22.37
CA ASP A 245 6.54 -7.54 23.67
C ASP A 245 5.77 -6.83 24.81
N ALA A 246 5.07 -5.75 24.48
CA ALA A 246 4.28 -4.95 25.41
C ALA A 246 2.78 -4.91 25.06
N GLY A 247 2.21 -6.00 24.54
CA GLY A 247 0.76 -6.13 24.33
C GLY A 247 0.39 -6.72 22.98
N SER A 248 -0.47 -6.02 22.23
CA SER A 248 -0.96 -6.46 20.93
C SER A 248 -0.89 -5.37 19.87
N GLY A 249 -0.53 -5.77 18.65
CA GLY A 249 -0.82 -5.04 17.43
C GLY A 249 -2.14 -5.51 16.85
N LEU A 250 -3.01 -4.58 16.46
CA LEU A 250 -4.29 -4.82 15.82
C LEU A 250 -4.28 -4.18 14.43
N TRP A 251 -4.37 -5.00 13.39
CA TRP A 251 -4.50 -4.53 12.02
C TRP A 251 -5.94 -4.70 11.57
N ILE A 252 -6.56 -3.60 11.13
CA ILE A 252 -7.92 -3.55 10.63
C ILE A 252 -7.90 -3.12 9.17
N ARG A 253 -8.70 -3.79 8.35
CA ARG A 253 -9.03 -3.40 6.98
C ARG A 253 -10.53 -3.17 6.90
N ARG A 254 -10.97 -2.09 6.26
CA ARG A 254 -12.38 -1.75 6.09
C ARG A 254 -12.64 -1.34 4.65
N TRP A 255 -13.76 -1.82 4.13
CA TRP A 255 -14.27 -1.47 2.81
C TRP A 255 -15.61 -0.79 3.00
N THR A 256 -15.74 0.42 2.47
CA THR A 256 -16.98 1.20 2.43
C THR A 256 -17.30 1.53 0.98
N PRO A 257 -18.53 1.31 0.49
CA PRO A 257 -18.92 1.64 -0.88
C PRO A 257 -18.82 3.13 -1.18
#